data_AF-A0A3L6QMV9-F1
#
_entry.id   AF-A0A3L6QMV9-F1
#
_cell.length_a   1.000
_cell.length_b   1.000
_cell.length_c   1.000
_cell.angle_alpha   90.00
_cell.angle_beta   90.00
_cell.angle_gamma   90.00
#
_symmetry.space_group_name_H-M   'P 1'
#
loop_
_entity.id
_entity.type
_entity.pdbx_description
1 polymer ?
#
loop_
_entity_poly.entity_id
_entity_poly.type
_entity_poly.pdbx_seq_one_letter_code
_entity_poly.pdbx_strand_id
1 'polypeptide(L)'
;MATVLAAFAVRNATSSAALSAPAASKPHPGGRRRSLPWAEAASSSALRHYRSLPKKSKPRGRESTVLAAFFLSTRQDSQSPTVLSMGTGTKCLGVSRLSGHEDLVHDAHAEVIARRALLRLLYSEIGRGASPEWLVASGDGRRWKLRHGHSLHLHITQLPSTISVPKNSR
;
A
#
# COMPACT_ATOMS: atom_id res chain seq x y z
N MET A 1 4.05 -7.06 -23.47
CA MET A 1 2.90 -7.49 -22.65
C MET A 1 3.30 -7.41 -21.18
N ALA A 2 3.23 -6.23 -20.56
CA ALA A 2 3.51 -6.09 -19.13
C ALA A 2 2.18 -6.10 -18.40
N THR A 3 1.77 -7.29 -17.96
CA THR A 3 0.60 -7.49 -17.12
C THR A 3 0.86 -6.80 -15.78
N VAL A 4 0.34 -5.59 -15.59
CA VAL A 4 0.27 -4.94 -14.27
C VAL A 4 -0.79 -5.68 -13.47
N LEU A 5 -0.39 -6.80 -12.87
CA LEU A 5 -1.27 -7.58 -12.02
C LEU A 5 -1.35 -6.85 -10.67
N ALA A 6 -2.45 -6.15 -10.43
CA ALA A 6 -2.80 -5.69 -9.09
C ALA A 6 -3.01 -6.94 -8.21
N ALA A 7 -2.09 -7.18 -7.27
CA ALA A 7 -2.25 -8.24 -6.29
C ALA A 7 -3.34 -7.84 -5.30
N PHE A 8 -4.57 -8.25 -5.59
CA PHE A 8 -5.72 -8.06 -4.72
C PHE A 8 -5.79 -9.23 -3.73
N ALA A 9 -5.17 -9.07 -2.56
CA ALA A 9 -5.31 -10.01 -1.46
C ALA A 9 -6.27 -9.40 -0.41
N VAL A 10 -7.58 -9.59 -0.61
CA VAL A 10 -8.56 -9.44 0.47
C VAL A 10 -8.23 -10.50 1.51
N ARG A 11 -7.74 -10.09 2.69
CA ARG A 11 -7.65 -10.99 3.83
C ARG A 11 -9.06 -11.13 4.43
N ASN A 12 -9.67 -12.29 4.26
CA ASN A 12 -10.73 -12.73 5.19
C ASN A 12 -10.07 -12.99 6.55
N ALA A 13 -10.57 -12.34 7.58
CA ALA A 13 -10.08 -12.49 8.94
C ALA A 13 -10.46 -13.88 9.48
N THR A 14 -9.50 -14.80 9.54
CA THR A 14 -9.58 -15.99 10.40
C THR A 14 -8.20 -16.46 10.86
N SER A 15 -8.00 -16.34 12.18
CA SER A 15 -7.17 -17.11 13.12
C SER A 15 -5.64 -17.24 13.00
N SER A 16 -5.07 -17.22 14.22
CA SER A 16 -3.69 -17.16 14.67
C SER A 16 -2.79 -18.34 14.26
N ALA A 17 -1.55 -18.05 13.89
CA ALA A 17 -0.40 -18.91 14.15
C ALA A 17 0.89 -18.07 14.17
N ALA A 18 1.54 -18.03 15.33
CA ALA A 18 2.83 -17.38 15.53
C ALA A 18 3.95 -18.16 14.83
N LEU A 19 4.75 -17.49 14.00
CA LEU A 19 6.01 -18.03 13.50
C LEU A 19 7.15 -17.04 13.78
N SER A 20 8.14 -17.57 14.48
CA SER A 20 9.33 -16.90 15.01
C SER A 20 10.19 -16.28 13.91
N ALA A 21 10.70 -15.07 14.15
CA ALA A 21 11.62 -14.35 13.25
C ALA A 21 13.09 -14.62 13.64
N PRO A 22 14.04 -14.72 12.67
CA PRO A 22 15.45 -14.89 12.99
C PRO A 22 16.12 -13.57 13.40
N ALA A 23 17.20 -13.72 14.19
CA ALA A 23 17.91 -12.68 14.93
C ALA A 23 18.49 -11.55 14.06
N ALA A 24 18.33 -10.31 14.53
CA ALA A 24 18.87 -9.09 13.94
C ALA A 24 20.34 -8.88 14.31
N SER A 25 21.16 -8.51 13.32
CA SER A 25 22.56 -8.10 13.47
C SER A 25 22.67 -6.69 14.11
N LYS A 26 23.71 -6.49 14.93
CA LYS A 26 23.95 -5.32 15.81
C LYS A 26 24.01 -3.96 15.07
N PRO A 27 23.52 -2.86 15.69
CA PRO A 27 23.58 -1.52 15.10
C PRO A 27 24.91 -0.79 15.37
N HIS A 28 25.31 0.05 14.41
CA HIS A 28 26.45 0.96 14.44
C HIS A 28 26.17 2.18 15.35
N PRO A 29 27.16 2.74 16.08
CA PRO A 29 26.96 3.90 16.93
C PRO A 29 27.21 5.20 16.14
N GLY A 30 26.16 5.93 15.78
CA GLY A 30 26.30 7.24 15.15
C GLY A 30 24.98 7.78 14.60
N GLY A 31 24.31 8.62 15.40
CA GLY A 31 23.10 9.35 15.00
C GLY A 31 21.81 8.54 15.13
N ARG A 32 21.18 8.57 16.31
CA ARG A 32 19.80 8.06 16.49
C ARG A 32 18.84 8.91 15.65
N ARG A 33 18.62 8.53 14.38
CA ARG A 33 17.37 8.85 13.69
C ARG A 33 16.25 8.36 14.61
N ARG A 34 15.40 9.26 15.11
CA ARG A 34 14.16 8.88 15.80
C ARG A 34 13.26 8.19 14.78
N SER A 35 13.44 6.88 14.59
CA SER A 35 12.47 6.04 13.92
C SER A 35 11.18 6.16 14.73
N LEU A 36 10.17 6.82 14.18
CA LEU A 36 8.83 6.77 14.76
C LEU A 36 8.42 5.29 14.78
N PRO A 37 8.13 4.67 15.93
CA PRO A 37 7.85 3.23 16.01
C PRO A 37 6.80 2.76 14.99
N TRP A 38 5.80 3.61 14.74
CA TRP A 38 4.78 3.40 13.72
C TRP A 38 5.35 3.28 12.29
N ALA A 39 6.32 4.12 11.90
CA ALA A 39 6.87 4.10 10.55
C ALA A 39 7.61 2.78 10.27
N GLU A 40 8.31 2.25 11.28
CA GLU A 40 8.97 0.95 11.19
C GLU A 40 7.94 -0.20 11.15
N ALA A 41 6.89 -0.11 11.97
CA ALA A 41 5.77 -1.07 11.95
C ALA A 41 5.06 -1.11 10.58
N ALA A 42 4.77 0.06 9.99
CA ALA A 42 4.17 0.16 8.66
C ALA A 42 5.11 -0.40 7.58
N SER A 43 6.39 -0.01 7.60
CA SER A 43 7.39 -0.47 6.63
C SER A 43 7.57 -2.00 6.68
N SER A 44 7.72 -2.54 7.89
CA SER A 44 7.90 -3.98 8.10
C SER A 44 6.64 -4.76 7.71
N SER A 45 5.45 -4.25 8.00
CA SER A 45 4.17 -4.85 7.62
C SER A 45 3.94 -4.86 6.11
N ALA A 46 4.25 -3.74 5.43
CA ALA A 46 4.24 -3.67 3.95
C ALA A 46 5.18 -4.73 3.37
N LEU A 47 6.42 -4.79 3.85
CA LEU A 47 7.42 -5.69 3.31
C LEU A 47 7.07 -7.16 3.57
N ARG A 48 6.52 -7.48 4.76
CA ARG A 48 6.04 -8.83 5.09
C ARG A 48 4.90 -9.24 4.15
N HIS A 49 3.91 -8.36 3.97
CA HIS A 49 2.78 -8.64 3.08
C HIS A 49 3.26 -8.84 1.64
N TYR A 50 4.11 -7.94 1.14
CA TYR A 50 4.71 -8.08 -0.19
C TYR A 50 5.48 -9.40 -0.36
N ARG A 51 6.28 -9.79 0.64
CA ARG A 51 7.03 -11.06 0.63
C ARG A 51 6.13 -12.30 0.62
N SER A 52 4.94 -12.23 1.20
CA SER A 52 3.96 -13.33 1.16
C SER A 52 3.30 -13.53 -0.21
N LEU A 53 3.28 -12.52 -1.08
CA LEU A 53 2.67 -12.61 -2.41
C LEU A 53 3.38 -13.62 -3.33
N PRO A 54 2.67 -14.23 -4.30
CA PRO A 54 3.25 -15.15 -5.27
C PRO A 54 4.44 -14.55 -6.04
N LYS A 55 5.43 -15.38 -6.38
CA LYS A 55 6.67 -14.94 -7.06
C LYS A 55 6.45 -14.45 -8.50
N LYS A 56 5.28 -14.69 -9.10
CA LYS A 56 4.99 -14.31 -10.50
C LYS A 56 4.97 -12.80 -10.73
N SER A 57 4.70 -11.99 -9.70
CA SER A 57 4.55 -10.52 -9.80
C SER A 57 5.68 -9.74 -9.12
N LYS A 58 6.79 -10.39 -8.77
CA LYS A 58 7.94 -9.78 -8.12
C LYS A 58 9.06 -9.51 -9.13
N PRO A 59 9.82 -8.42 -8.98
CA PRO A 59 10.98 -8.14 -9.81
C PRO A 59 11.98 -9.29 -9.72
N ARG A 60 12.59 -9.66 -10.84
CA ARG A 60 13.56 -10.76 -10.94
C ARG A 60 14.96 -10.23 -11.17
N GLY A 61 15.95 -10.89 -10.59
CA GLY A 61 17.36 -10.52 -10.76
C GLY A 61 17.68 -9.13 -10.22
N ARG A 62 18.07 -8.20 -11.10
CA ARG A 62 18.49 -6.83 -10.76
C ARG A 62 17.38 -5.77 -10.89
N GLU A 63 16.15 -6.20 -11.12
CA GLU A 63 15.01 -5.27 -11.22
C GLU A 63 14.68 -4.68 -9.85
N SER A 64 14.49 -3.36 -9.79
CA SER A 64 13.97 -2.66 -8.63
C SER A 64 12.57 -2.13 -8.92
N THR A 65 11.74 -2.08 -7.88
CA THR A 65 10.42 -1.45 -7.95
C THR A 65 10.18 -0.61 -6.71
N VAL A 66 9.36 0.43 -6.84
CA VAL A 66 8.77 1.13 -5.71
C VAL A 66 7.55 0.33 -5.25
N LEU A 67 7.31 0.35 -3.94
CA LEU A 67 6.19 -0.27 -3.26
C LEU A 67 5.39 0.83 -2.54
N ALA A 68 4.06 0.80 -2.70
CA ALA A 68 3.15 1.63 -1.94
C ALA A 68 2.07 0.76 -1.28
N ALA A 69 1.62 1.15 -0.09
CA ALA A 69 0.57 0.45 0.62
C ALA A 69 -0.30 1.42 1.42
N PHE A 70 -1.61 1.15 1.39
CA PHE A 70 -2.58 1.78 2.29
C PHE A 70 -2.80 0.89 3.51
N PHE A 71 -2.76 1.51 4.66
CA PHE A 71 -2.91 0.87 5.96
C PHE A 71 -4.09 1.44 6.71
N LEU A 72 -4.76 0.55 7.44
CA LEU A 72 -5.69 0.90 8.49
C LEU A 72 -5.00 0.74 9.84
N SER A 73 -5.14 1.73 10.72
CA SER A 73 -4.72 1.61 12.11
C SER A 73 -5.82 2.10 13.05
N THR A 74 -5.79 1.61 14.28
CA THR A 74 -6.59 2.13 15.39
C THR A 74 -5.66 2.72 16.45
N ARG A 75 -6.21 3.47 17.41
CA ARG A 75 -5.41 3.98 18.55
C ARG A 75 -4.75 2.87 19.35
N GLN A 76 -5.37 1.70 19.45
CA GLN A 76 -4.85 0.55 20.18
C GLN A 76 -3.84 -0.24 19.35
N ASP A 77 -3.98 -0.27 18.03
CA ASP A 77 -3.16 -1.09 17.13
C ASP A 77 -2.14 -0.29 16.32
N SER A 78 -1.48 0.67 16.97
CA SER A 78 -0.49 1.53 16.30
C SER A 78 0.77 0.78 15.84
N GLN A 79 1.02 -0.43 16.37
CA GLN A 79 2.22 -1.23 16.07
C GLN A 79 1.96 -2.42 15.13
N SER A 80 0.70 -2.74 14.81
CA SER A 80 0.34 -3.76 13.82
C SER A 80 -0.68 -3.24 12.81
N PRO A 81 -0.32 -2.22 12.00
CA PRO A 81 -1.25 -1.67 11.02
C PRO A 81 -1.68 -2.72 9.98
N THR A 82 -2.97 -2.75 9.68
CA THR A 82 -3.55 -3.70 8.72
C THR A 82 -3.40 -3.16 7.30
N VAL A 83 -2.79 -3.94 6.40
CA VAL A 83 -2.70 -3.59 4.97
C VAL A 83 -4.06 -3.76 4.31
N LEU A 84 -4.63 -2.67 3.78
CA LEU A 84 -5.87 -2.71 2.99
C LEU A 84 -5.61 -2.97 1.51
N SER A 85 -4.58 -2.32 0.96
CA SER A 85 -4.23 -2.43 -0.46
C SER A 85 -2.77 -2.10 -0.68
N MET A 86 -2.17 -2.69 -1.71
CA MET A 86 -0.77 -2.53 -2.05
C MET A 86 -0.57 -2.45 -3.56
N GLY A 87 0.45 -1.72 -3.98
CA GLY A 87 0.85 -1.60 -5.38
C GLY A 87 2.36 -1.54 -5.51
N THR A 88 2.86 -2.03 -6.65
CA THR A 88 4.25 -1.82 -7.08
C THR A 88 4.27 -1.13 -8.43
N GLY A 89 5.32 -0.35 -8.69
CA GLY A 89 5.55 0.24 -10.00
C GLY A 89 6.42 1.48 -9.95
N THR A 90 7.11 1.77 -11.06
CA THR A 90 8.10 2.84 -11.17
C THR A 90 7.98 3.66 -12.45
N LYS A 91 6.98 3.37 -13.30
CA LYS A 91 6.89 3.92 -14.65
C LYS A 91 5.45 4.31 -14.96
N CYS A 92 5.29 5.43 -15.66
CA CYS A 92 4.07 5.73 -16.40
C CYS A 92 4.13 5.09 -17.79
N LEU A 93 2.97 4.82 -18.41
CA LEU A 93 2.94 4.43 -19.82
C LEU A 93 3.51 5.58 -20.66
N GLY A 94 4.46 5.27 -21.54
CA GLY A 94 4.97 6.23 -22.52
C GLY A 94 3.86 6.65 -23.49
N VAL A 95 3.95 7.88 -24.00
CA VAL A 95 2.96 8.51 -24.90
C VAL A 95 2.63 7.63 -26.12
N SER A 96 3.60 6.85 -26.61
CA SER A 96 3.43 5.91 -27.73
C SER A 96 2.54 4.69 -27.44
N ARG A 97 2.15 4.48 -26.17
CA ARG A 97 1.25 3.41 -25.73
C ARG A 97 -0.10 3.94 -25.23
N LEU A 98 -0.38 5.21 -25.46
CA LEU A 98 -1.73 5.76 -25.27
C LEU A 98 -2.59 5.23 -26.42
N SER A 99 -3.29 4.10 -26.20
CA SER A 99 -4.38 3.70 -27.09
C SER A 99 -5.56 4.66 -26.90
N GLY A 100 -6.34 4.90 -27.96
CA GLY A 100 -7.64 5.58 -27.85
C GLY A 100 -8.71 4.76 -27.10
N HIS A 101 -8.38 3.53 -26.71
CA HIS A 101 -9.19 2.68 -25.83
C HIS A 101 -8.80 2.89 -24.35
N GLU A 102 -9.81 3.05 -23.48
CA GLU A 102 -9.69 3.33 -22.04
C GLU A 102 -9.29 2.11 -21.19
N ASP A 103 -8.78 1.04 -21.81
CA ASP A 103 -8.45 -0.22 -21.14
C ASP A 103 -7.02 -0.25 -20.54
N LEU A 104 -6.24 0.83 -20.73
CA LEU A 104 -4.85 0.92 -20.29
C LEU A 104 -4.66 1.82 -19.07
N VAL A 105 -3.84 1.33 -18.13
CA VAL A 105 -3.44 2.08 -16.95
C VAL A 105 -2.32 3.06 -17.29
N HIS A 106 -2.68 4.32 -17.55
CA HIS A 106 -1.73 5.37 -17.95
C HIS A 106 -0.63 5.68 -16.93
N ASP A 107 -0.98 5.68 -15.65
CA ASP A 107 -0.04 5.88 -14.54
C ASP A 107 0.06 4.60 -13.72
N ALA A 108 1.23 3.96 -13.79
CA ALA A 108 1.57 2.75 -13.07
C ALA A 108 2.62 3.00 -11.98
N HIS A 109 2.68 4.22 -11.43
CA HIS A 109 3.35 4.45 -10.16
C HIS A 109 2.70 3.63 -9.04
N ALA A 110 3.53 3.16 -8.10
CA ALA A 110 3.10 2.27 -7.03
C ALA A 110 1.91 2.84 -6.22
N GLU A 111 1.94 4.12 -5.88
CA GLU A 111 0.91 4.82 -5.13
C GLU A 111 -0.43 4.89 -5.89
N VAL A 112 -0.36 5.04 -7.21
CA VAL A 112 -1.55 5.10 -8.07
C VAL A 112 -2.17 3.71 -8.17
N ILE A 113 -1.37 2.66 -8.36
CA ILE A 113 -1.83 1.28 -8.36
C ILE A 113 -2.45 0.91 -6.99
N ALA A 114 -1.78 1.25 -5.89
CA ALA A 114 -2.29 1.01 -4.54
C ALA A 114 -3.64 1.72 -4.32
N ARG A 115 -3.80 2.96 -4.80
CA ARG A 115 -5.05 3.71 -4.70
C ARG A 115 -6.17 3.08 -5.52
N ARG A 116 -5.90 2.65 -6.76
CA ARG A 116 -6.88 1.94 -7.60
C ARG A 116 -7.35 0.65 -6.92
N ALA A 117 -6.43 -0.09 -6.30
CA ALA A 117 -6.77 -1.26 -5.50
C ALA A 117 -7.64 -0.90 -4.29
N LEU A 118 -7.31 0.16 -3.54
CA LEU A 118 -8.14 0.62 -2.42
C LEU A 118 -9.57 0.95 -2.85
N LEU A 119 -9.74 1.65 -3.97
CA LEU A 119 -11.07 1.99 -4.49
C LEU A 119 -11.86 0.73 -4.87
N ARG A 120 -11.23 -0.24 -5.51
CA ARG A 120 -11.88 -1.52 -5.83
C ARG A 120 -12.30 -2.28 -4.58
N LEU A 121 -11.53 -2.18 -3.49
CA LEU A 121 -11.88 -2.77 -2.20
C LEU A 121 -13.14 -2.08 -1.65
N LEU A 122 -13.12 -0.76 -1.58
CA LEU A 122 -14.25 0.04 -1.11
C LEU A 122 -15.53 -0.26 -1.89
N TYR A 123 -15.49 -0.25 -3.22
CA TYR A 123 -16.66 -0.57 -4.04
C TYR A 123 -17.14 -2.01 -3.85
N SER A 124 -16.24 -2.96 -3.66
CA SER A 124 -16.60 -4.34 -3.38
C SER A 124 -17.31 -4.48 -2.04
N GLU A 125 -16.80 -3.86 -0.97
CA GLU A 125 -17.44 -3.90 0.35
C GLU A 125 -18.83 -3.25 0.30
N ILE A 126 -18.92 -2.05 -0.27
CA ILE A 126 -20.19 -1.31 -0.41
C ILE A 126 -21.21 -2.10 -1.26
N GLY A 127 -20.78 -2.61 -2.41
CA GLY A 127 -21.65 -3.33 -3.35
C GLY A 127 -22.18 -4.66 -2.80
N ARG A 128 -21.43 -5.30 -1.90
CA ARG A 128 -21.87 -6.52 -1.19
C ARG A 128 -22.81 -6.21 -0.02
N GLY A 129 -23.05 -4.94 0.29
CA GLY A 129 -23.73 -4.53 1.53
C GLY A 129 -22.94 -4.90 2.78
N ALA A 130 -21.65 -5.20 2.64
CA ALA A 130 -20.79 -5.45 3.78
C ALA A 130 -20.48 -4.10 4.43
N SER A 131 -20.75 -4.00 5.73
CA SER A 131 -20.25 -2.90 6.56
C SER A 131 -19.01 -3.41 7.30
N PRO A 132 -17.81 -3.36 6.69
CA PRO A 132 -16.61 -3.80 7.37
C PRO A 132 -16.39 -2.94 8.61
N GLU A 133 -15.69 -3.50 9.60
CA GLU A 133 -15.56 -2.88 10.93
C GLU A 133 -14.97 -1.47 10.89
N TRP A 134 -14.32 -1.04 9.82
CA TRP A 134 -13.73 0.29 9.69
C TRP A 134 -14.53 1.28 8.84
N LEU A 135 -15.59 0.85 8.15
CA LEU A 135 -16.36 1.69 7.23
C LEU A 135 -17.84 1.70 7.63
N VAL A 136 -18.44 2.89 7.69
CA VAL A 136 -19.85 3.06 8.10
C VAL A 136 -20.62 3.88 7.07
N ALA A 137 -21.85 3.44 6.78
CA ALA A 137 -22.78 4.23 5.99
C ALA A 137 -23.22 5.47 6.80
N SER A 138 -23.25 6.61 6.14
CA SER A 138 -23.82 7.83 6.68
C SER A 138 -25.33 7.66 6.84
N GLY A 139 -25.97 8.41 7.76
CA GLY A 139 -27.41 8.30 8.03
C GLY A 139 -28.33 8.58 6.83
N ASP A 140 -27.78 9.13 5.74
CA ASP A 140 -28.46 9.35 4.46
C ASP A 140 -28.42 8.13 3.51
N GLY A 141 -27.68 7.06 3.86
CA GLY A 141 -27.49 5.87 3.04
C GLY A 141 -26.71 6.09 1.73
N ARG A 142 -26.29 7.33 1.44
CA ARG A 142 -25.67 7.72 0.15
C ARG A 142 -24.15 7.88 0.25
N ARG A 143 -23.64 8.10 1.45
CA ARG A 143 -22.21 8.34 1.70
C ARG A 143 -21.68 7.29 2.66
N TRP A 144 -20.38 7.02 2.52
CA TRP A 144 -19.64 6.16 3.43
C TRP A 144 -18.55 6.97 4.10
N LYS A 145 -18.27 6.66 5.37
CA LYS A 145 -17.28 7.34 6.19
C LYS A 145 -16.39 6.31 6.87
N LEU A 146 -15.13 6.67 7.08
CA LEU A 146 -14.26 5.92 7.98
C LEU A 146 -14.82 6.02 9.40
N ARG A 147 -14.91 4.90 10.11
CA ARG A 147 -15.41 4.89 11.50
C ARG A 147 -14.48 5.65 12.43
N HIS A 148 -15.07 6.21 13.49
CA HIS A 148 -14.28 6.85 14.55
C HIS A 148 -13.26 5.89 15.15
N GLY A 149 -12.09 6.43 15.50
CA GLY A 149 -10.98 5.66 16.06
C GLY A 149 -10.09 4.97 15.02
N HIS A 150 -10.50 4.96 13.75
CA HIS A 150 -9.71 4.44 12.64
C HIS A 150 -8.98 5.54 11.89
N SER A 151 -7.77 5.24 11.44
CA SER A 151 -6.95 6.11 10.59
C SER A 151 -6.50 5.35 9.35
N LEU A 152 -6.55 6.02 8.19
CA LEU A 152 -6.01 5.51 6.94
C LEU A 152 -4.64 6.17 6.68
N HIS A 153 -3.63 5.36 6.39
CA HIS A 153 -2.26 5.82 6.15
C HIS A 153 -1.75 5.34 4.79
N LEU A 154 -0.91 6.15 4.16
CA LEU A 154 -0.18 5.78 2.95
C LEU A 154 1.31 5.68 3.26
N HIS A 155 1.92 4.57 2.88
CA HIS A 155 3.36 4.36 2.94
C HIS A 155 3.90 4.10 1.53
N ILE A 156 5.01 4.75 1.15
CA ILE A 156 5.68 4.58 -0.14
C ILE A 156 7.18 4.44 0.13
N THR A 157 7.83 3.44 -0.48
CA THR A 157 9.27 3.18 -0.28
C THR A 157 10.19 4.21 -0.94
N GLN A 158 9.64 5.07 -1.79
CA GLN A 158 10.34 6.18 -2.42
C GLN A 158 9.43 7.41 -2.39
N LEU A 159 10.02 8.60 -2.34
CA LEU A 159 9.24 9.83 -2.45
C LEU A 159 8.47 9.85 -3.78
N PRO A 160 7.19 10.29 -3.78
CA PRO A 160 6.44 10.49 -5.01
C PRO A 160 7.20 11.38 -5.98
N SER A 161 7.17 11.04 -7.26
CA SER A 161 7.91 11.75 -8.33
C SER A 161 7.45 13.20 -8.55
N THR A 162 6.39 13.63 -7.87
CA THR A 162 5.82 14.98 -7.92
C THR A 162 6.43 15.98 -6.94
N ILE A 163 7.33 15.55 -6.04
CA ILE A 163 8.07 16.49 -5.18
C ILE A 163 9.20 17.10 -6.02
N SER A 164 8.90 18.24 -6.65
CA SER A 164 9.91 19.10 -7.27
C SER A 164 10.86 19.60 -6.18
N VAL A 165 12.03 18.97 -6.05
CA VAL A 165 13.13 19.54 -5.29
C VAL A 165 13.51 20.84 -6.01
N PRO A 166 13.49 22.01 -5.36
CA PRO A 166 13.93 23.24 -6.00
C PRO A 166 15.35 23.02 -6.51
N LYS A 167 15.54 23.13 -7.83
CA LYS A 167 16.88 23.13 -8.41
C LYS A 167 17.56 24.37 -7.87
N ASN A 168 18.50 24.19 -6.94
CA ASN A 168 19.37 25.28 -6.53
C ASN A 168 20.21 25.65 -7.77
N SER A 169 19.93 26.81 -8.36
CA SER A 169 20.77 27.39 -9.41
C SER A 169 22.15 27.64 -8.79
N ARG A 170 23.18 26.97 -9.31
CA ARG A 170 24.56 27.38 -9.10
C ARG A 170 24.86 28.59 -9.94
#